data_AF-A0A1E7F3Q5-F1
#
_entry.id   AF-A0A1E7F3Q5-F1
#
_cell.length_a   1.000
_cell.length_b   1.000
_cell.length_c   1.000
_cell.angle_alpha   90.00
_cell.angle_beta   90.00
_cell.angle_gamma   90.00
#
_symmetry.space_group_name_H-M   'P 1'
#
loop_
_entity.id
_entity.type
_entity.pdbx_description
1 polymer ?
#
loop_
_entity_poly.entity_id
_entity_poly.type
_entity_poly.pdbx_seq_one_letter_code
_entity_poly.pdbx_strand_id
1 'polypeptide(L)'
;MAPKTKSATKGGSKRDKPPPLDQYIKPIIGVVVAVLGYYIFRGMIAKEILRVDISSESNNSINELELRELLFGEDITTGTNTNYATLCYPSNAIYPISSVFQDAANDGSAPCQFRLLDCDTAMLFTEEKKTVMERFSKSLTKKTKPIIFVSGSIGPPKQRARSEKIETTQDLRSKCLDKDVCALLLKGSKVSPKYVKDAITKLVVEYPAVTFAAVDTSVLYVKGLEAEFLPELIPGMPRFIVFKKTSGTTDKSKTENSRLKTTAIALDVDVAYGPMSNLVASVTSGSNLDDIMTKVSTTPTIKTRTKKLEKEENAKRQRRKNREEGGSGSSSGGSSGGGAFTGENDGSAEGRKAERDRRRDEHRKSNPNYKEKTPEEIKEIERQRRIRMEAEAEKWNMSPEDGDDEDGSSGSGDYMDDNEDWDQDENENDSDNDDDEEDLDLDGEEVLDLD
;
A
#
# COMPACT_ATOMS: atom_id res chain seq x y z
N MET A 1 59.59 51.83 26.74
CA MET A 1 59.78 50.77 25.72
C MET A 1 58.52 50.70 24.88
N ALA A 2 58.59 51.17 23.63
CA ALA A 2 57.45 51.24 22.72
C ALA A 2 57.37 49.95 21.87
N PRO A 3 56.19 49.29 21.76
CA PRO A 3 56.04 48.11 20.94
C PRO A 3 55.87 48.47 19.47
N LYS A 4 56.60 47.77 18.61
CA LYS A 4 56.59 47.89 17.15
C LYS A 4 55.27 47.38 16.57
N THR A 5 54.58 48.22 15.82
CA THR A 5 53.44 47.86 14.97
C THR A 5 53.93 47.07 13.76
N LYS A 6 53.44 45.83 13.57
CA LYS A 6 53.63 45.03 12.36
C LYS A 6 52.62 45.49 11.30
N SER A 7 53.11 45.75 10.10
CA SER A 7 52.32 46.11 8.92
C SER A 7 51.47 44.94 8.45
N ALA A 8 50.18 45.19 8.22
CA ALA A 8 49.25 44.25 7.62
C ALA A 8 49.56 44.04 6.12
N THR A 9 49.84 42.80 5.74
CA THR A 9 49.98 42.37 4.34
C THR A 9 48.59 42.15 3.77
N LYS A 10 48.22 42.97 2.77
CA LYS A 10 46.94 42.93 2.05
C LYS A 10 46.88 41.64 1.20
N GLY A 11 46.32 40.56 1.75
CA GLY A 11 46.05 39.32 1.04
C GLY A 11 44.89 39.48 0.06
N GLY A 12 45.20 39.77 -1.21
CA GLY A 12 44.20 39.79 -2.28
C GLY A 12 43.73 38.37 -2.58
N SER A 13 42.48 38.06 -2.21
CA SER A 13 41.74 36.89 -2.67
C SER A 13 41.61 36.95 -4.19
N LYS A 14 42.40 36.16 -4.89
CA LYS A 14 42.18 35.85 -6.30
C LYS A 14 41.01 34.88 -6.34
N ARG A 15 39.80 35.38 -6.61
CA ARG A 15 38.70 34.54 -7.09
C ARG A 15 39.18 33.87 -8.36
N ASP A 16 39.50 32.57 -8.29
CA ASP A 16 39.79 31.77 -9.46
C ASP A 16 38.59 31.87 -10.40
N LYS A 17 38.84 32.39 -11.60
CA LYS A 17 37.81 32.55 -12.61
C LYS A 17 37.28 31.15 -12.94
N PRO A 18 35.96 30.98 -13.08
CA PRO A 18 35.41 29.70 -13.49
C PRO A 18 36.10 29.24 -14.78
N PRO A 19 36.48 27.97 -14.87
CA PRO A 19 37.18 27.45 -16.05
C PRO A 19 36.36 27.77 -17.30
N PRO A 20 37.03 28.12 -18.42
CA PRO A 20 36.35 28.49 -19.64
C PRO A 20 35.44 27.34 -20.08
N LEU A 21 34.23 27.70 -20.54
CA LEU A 21 33.18 26.78 -20.99
C LEU A 21 33.70 25.69 -21.95
N ASP A 22 34.76 25.99 -22.72
CA ASP A 22 35.44 25.06 -23.63
C ASP A 22 35.93 23.77 -22.95
N GLN A 23 36.24 23.78 -21.65
CA GLN A 23 36.65 22.57 -20.93
C GLN A 23 35.49 21.60 -20.69
N TYR A 24 34.24 22.08 -20.68
CA TYR A 24 33.05 21.26 -20.50
C TYR A 24 32.46 20.73 -21.82
N ILE A 25 32.82 21.34 -22.96
CA ILE A 25 32.29 20.93 -24.27
C ILE A 25 32.68 19.49 -24.60
N LYS A 26 33.93 19.09 -24.34
CA LYS A 26 34.43 17.73 -24.62
C LYS A 26 33.70 16.62 -23.84
N PRO A 27 33.56 16.69 -22.51
CA PRO A 27 32.83 15.65 -21.77
C PRO A 27 31.33 15.65 -22.12
N ILE A 28 30.71 16.81 -22.36
CA ILE A 28 29.29 16.88 -22.76
C ILE A 28 29.07 16.18 -24.10
N ILE A 29 29.93 16.41 -25.10
CA ILE A 29 29.85 15.70 -26.38
C ILE A 29 30.00 14.18 -26.17
N GLY A 30 30.92 13.75 -25.30
CA GLY A 30 31.09 12.34 -24.94
C GLY A 30 29.83 11.70 -24.37
N VAL A 31 29.16 12.38 -23.44
CA VAL A 31 27.89 11.91 -22.85
C VAL A 31 26.78 11.86 -23.91
N VAL A 32 26.64 12.90 -24.72
CA VAL A 32 25.61 12.96 -25.77
C VAL A 32 25.80 11.84 -26.80
N VAL A 33 27.05 11.58 -27.23
CA VAL A 33 27.37 10.49 -28.17
C VAL A 33 27.13 9.12 -27.53
N ALA A 34 27.48 8.93 -26.25
CA ALA A 34 27.21 7.68 -25.54
C ALA A 34 25.71 7.40 -25.40
N VAL A 35 24.91 8.43 -25.08
CA VAL A 35 23.45 8.31 -25.00
C VAL A 35 22.84 8.00 -26.37
N LEU A 36 23.26 8.70 -27.42
CA LEU A 36 22.83 8.41 -28.81
C LEU A 36 23.21 6.99 -29.23
N GLY A 37 24.44 6.58 -28.95
CA GLY A 37 24.92 5.21 -29.18
C GLY A 37 24.07 4.18 -28.45
N TYR A 38 23.76 4.40 -27.17
CA TYR A 38 22.90 3.52 -26.38
C TYR A 38 21.50 3.37 -26.99
N TYR A 39 20.87 4.46 -27.45
CA TYR A 39 19.56 4.37 -28.10
C TYR A 39 19.59 3.65 -29.45
N ILE A 40 20.65 3.85 -30.24
CA ILE A 40 20.83 3.14 -31.52
C ILE A 40 21.08 1.65 -31.28
N PHE A 41 21.98 1.29 -30.37
CA PHE A 41 22.26 -0.10 -30.02
C PHE A 41 21.06 -0.79 -29.37
N ARG A 42 20.32 -0.11 -28.49
CA ARG A 42 19.08 -0.66 -27.91
C ARG A 42 18.00 -0.89 -28.97
N GLY A 43 17.90 -0.01 -29.98
CA GLY A 43 17.01 -0.21 -31.13
C GLY A 43 17.41 -1.39 -32.02
N MET A 44 18.72 -1.65 -32.17
CA MET A 44 19.23 -2.79 -32.95
C MET A 44 19.24 -4.13 -32.21
N ILE A 45 19.22 -4.12 -30.87
CA ILE A 45 19.24 -5.32 -30.02
C ILE A 45 17.83 -5.75 -29.59
N ALA A 46 16.79 -4.96 -29.89
CA ALA A 46 15.42 -5.40 -29.67
C ALA A 46 15.17 -6.69 -30.47
N LYS A 47 15.23 -7.84 -29.78
CA LYS A 47 14.96 -9.13 -30.38
C LYS A 47 13.51 -9.11 -30.80
N GLU A 48 13.28 -9.13 -32.10
CA GLU A 48 11.93 -9.24 -32.63
C GLU A 48 11.35 -10.55 -32.10
N ILE A 49 10.23 -10.45 -31.37
CA ILE A 49 9.59 -11.62 -30.80
C ILE A 49 9.08 -12.47 -31.97
N LEU A 50 9.56 -13.70 -32.06
CA LEU A 50 9.18 -14.62 -33.12
C LEU A 50 7.65 -14.81 -33.14
N ARG A 51 7.06 -14.56 -34.31
CA ARG A 51 5.66 -14.84 -34.61
C ARG A 51 5.53 -16.24 -35.20
N VAL A 52 4.55 -16.99 -34.72
CA VAL A 52 4.19 -18.30 -35.26
C VAL A 52 3.02 -18.12 -36.22
N ASP A 53 3.22 -18.45 -37.50
CA ASP A 53 2.21 -18.31 -38.54
C ASP A 53 1.31 -19.55 -38.64
N ILE A 54 0.01 -19.36 -38.40
CA ILE A 54 -1.00 -20.43 -38.43
C ILE A 54 -1.51 -20.69 -39.87
N SER A 55 -1.37 -19.72 -40.78
CA SER A 55 -2.13 -19.69 -42.04
C SER A 55 -1.41 -20.23 -43.29
N SER A 56 -0.15 -20.66 -43.21
CA SER A 56 0.59 -21.00 -44.43
C SER A 56 0.25 -22.39 -44.96
N GLU A 57 -0.58 -22.45 -46.00
CA GLU A 57 -0.94 -23.67 -46.73
C GLU A 57 0.27 -24.36 -47.40
N SER A 58 1.40 -23.68 -47.57
CA SER A 58 2.54 -24.17 -48.34
C SER A 58 3.51 -25.08 -47.57
N ASN A 59 3.48 -25.10 -46.23
CA ASN A 59 4.41 -25.88 -45.38
C ASN A 59 3.69 -26.50 -44.16
N ASN A 60 2.55 -27.16 -44.37
CA ASN A 60 1.65 -27.62 -43.32
C ASN A 60 2.31 -28.45 -42.20
N SER A 61 3.35 -29.25 -42.48
CA SER A 61 3.95 -30.13 -41.47
C SER A 61 4.88 -29.41 -40.49
N ILE A 62 5.60 -28.36 -40.92
CA ILE A 62 6.60 -27.69 -40.06
C ILE A 62 5.89 -26.78 -39.06
N ASN A 63 4.91 -26.00 -39.52
CA ASN A 63 4.18 -25.07 -38.67
C ASN A 63 3.26 -25.80 -37.67
N GLU A 64 2.78 -27.00 -38.02
CA GLU A 64 2.02 -27.82 -37.08
C GLU A 64 2.89 -28.27 -35.90
N LEU A 65 4.15 -28.66 -36.16
CA LEU A 65 5.07 -29.09 -35.11
C LEU A 65 5.43 -27.91 -34.20
N GLU A 66 5.74 -26.75 -34.78
CA GLU A 66 6.01 -25.53 -34.01
C GLU A 66 4.81 -25.09 -33.15
N LEU A 67 3.59 -25.23 -33.68
CA LEU A 67 2.41 -24.88 -32.91
C LEU A 67 2.08 -25.90 -31.82
N ARG A 68 2.34 -27.19 -32.08
CA ARG A 68 2.24 -28.23 -31.04
C ARG A 68 3.26 -28.01 -29.94
N GLU A 69 4.49 -27.67 -30.30
CA GLU A 69 5.53 -27.30 -29.36
C GLU A 69 5.13 -26.05 -28.56
N LEU A 70 4.63 -25.01 -29.23
CA LEU A 70 4.18 -23.78 -28.58
C LEU A 70 3.06 -24.05 -27.57
N LEU A 71 2.03 -24.80 -27.97
CA LEU A 71 0.81 -24.99 -27.18
C LEU A 71 0.95 -26.08 -26.11
N PHE A 72 1.79 -27.10 -26.34
CA PHE A 72 1.88 -28.28 -25.48
C PHE A 72 3.29 -28.57 -24.95
N GLY A 73 4.32 -27.87 -25.42
CA GLY A 73 5.71 -28.06 -24.98
C GLY A 73 6.33 -29.36 -25.48
N GLU A 74 5.72 -30.00 -26.47
CA GLU A 74 6.23 -31.22 -27.09
C GLU A 74 7.39 -30.87 -28.03
N ASP A 75 8.56 -30.55 -27.48
CA ASP A 75 9.78 -30.47 -28.27
C ASP A 75 10.25 -31.89 -28.60
N ILE A 76 9.89 -32.32 -29.80
CA ILE A 76 10.20 -33.64 -30.35
C ILE A 76 11.69 -33.77 -30.70
N THR A 77 12.41 -32.65 -30.81
CA THR A 77 13.77 -32.60 -31.34
C THR A 77 14.84 -32.57 -30.27
N THR A 78 14.64 -31.83 -29.17
CA THR A 78 15.64 -31.71 -28.11
C THR A 78 15.30 -32.51 -26.85
N GLY A 79 14.05 -32.93 -26.67
CA GLY A 79 13.58 -33.56 -25.44
C GLY A 79 13.66 -32.63 -24.21
N THR A 80 13.89 -31.33 -24.42
CA THR A 80 13.90 -30.34 -23.34
C THR A 80 12.54 -29.67 -23.23
N ASN A 81 12.03 -29.64 -22.01
CA ASN A 81 10.74 -29.08 -21.67
C ASN A 81 10.82 -27.54 -21.67
N THR A 82 10.49 -26.91 -22.80
CA THR A 82 10.46 -25.45 -22.92
C THR A 82 9.10 -24.89 -22.49
N ASN A 83 9.12 -23.75 -21.78
CA ASN A 83 7.93 -22.99 -21.45
C ASN A 83 7.79 -21.83 -22.41
N TYR A 84 6.56 -21.51 -22.77
CA TYR A 84 6.23 -20.46 -23.72
C TYR A 84 5.32 -19.42 -23.08
N ALA A 85 5.67 -18.14 -23.21
CA ALA A 85 4.79 -17.02 -22.95
C ALA A 85 4.28 -16.49 -24.29
N THR A 86 3.02 -16.74 -24.59
CA THR A 86 2.44 -16.40 -25.90
C THR A 86 1.48 -15.24 -25.75
N LEU A 87 1.71 -14.18 -26.52
CA LEU A 87 0.78 -13.06 -26.67
C LEU A 87 -0.09 -13.28 -27.90
N CYS A 88 -1.41 -13.29 -27.71
CA CYS A 88 -2.35 -13.27 -28.82
C CYS A 88 -2.29 -11.89 -29.49
N TYR A 89 -1.77 -11.85 -30.71
CA TYR A 89 -1.50 -10.62 -31.43
C TYR A 89 -1.81 -10.79 -32.93
N PRO A 90 -2.90 -10.18 -33.44
CA PRO A 90 -3.39 -10.41 -34.80
C PRO A 90 -2.34 -10.14 -35.86
N SER A 91 -2.30 -10.96 -36.91
CA SER A 91 -1.32 -10.82 -37.99
C SER A 91 -1.35 -9.45 -38.66
N ASN A 92 -2.53 -8.84 -38.72
CA ASN A 92 -2.83 -7.53 -39.28
C ASN A 92 -2.90 -6.39 -38.25
N ALA A 93 -2.44 -6.59 -37.02
CA ALA A 93 -2.48 -5.55 -35.99
C ALA A 93 -1.61 -4.34 -36.36
N ILE A 94 -2.21 -3.15 -36.31
CA ILE A 94 -1.57 -1.87 -36.63
C ILE A 94 -0.89 -1.26 -35.38
N TYR A 95 -1.38 -1.63 -34.19
CA TYR A 95 -0.88 -1.10 -32.92
C TYR A 95 0.36 -1.86 -32.48
N PRO A 96 1.41 -1.22 -31.92
CA PRO A 96 2.62 -1.91 -31.51
C PRO A 96 2.36 -2.96 -30.42
N ILE A 97 3.25 -3.96 -30.36
CA ILE A 97 3.30 -4.94 -29.25
C ILE A 97 3.47 -4.17 -27.94
N SER A 98 2.84 -4.67 -26.87
CA SER A 98 2.97 -4.08 -25.53
C SER A 98 4.45 -3.95 -25.15
N SER A 99 4.89 -2.73 -24.80
CA SER A 99 6.27 -2.47 -24.38
C SER A 99 6.68 -3.34 -23.21
N VAL A 100 5.77 -3.60 -22.26
CA VAL A 100 6.01 -4.47 -21.10
C VAL A 100 6.30 -5.92 -21.53
N PHE A 101 5.58 -6.42 -22.52
CA PHE A 101 5.82 -7.78 -23.04
C PHE A 101 7.13 -7.86 -23.81
N GLN A 102 7.45 -6.81 -24.58
CA GLN A 102 8.72 -6.69 -25.30
C GLN A 102 9.93 -6.55 -24.36
N ASP A 103 9.80 -5.74 -23.31
CA ASP A 103 10.82 -5.56 -22.29
C ASP A 103 11.07 -6.87 -21.54
N ALA A 104 10.02 -7.61 -21.16
CA ALA A 104 10.16 -8.92 -20.54
C ALA A 104 10.83 -9.95 -21.46
N ALA A 105 10.52 -9.92 -22.77
CA ALA A 105 11.16 -10.78 -23.76
C ALA A 105 12.65 -10.43 -23.97
N ASN A 106 12.98 -9.14 -23.96
CA ASN A 106 14.35 -8.64 -24.14
C ASN A 106 15.22 -8.88 -22.90
N ASP A 107 14.63 -8.78 -21.71
CA ASP A 107 15.31 -8.99 -20.43
C ASP A 107 15.86 -10.43 -20.31
N GLY A 108 15.09 -11.41 -20.80
CA GLY A 108 15.53 -12.81 -20.87
C GLY A 108 15.72 -13.48 -19.50
N SER A 109 15.33 -12.82 -18.40
CA SER A 109 15.35 -13.38 -17.05
C SER A 109 14.30 -14.46 -16.83
N ALA A 110 13.20 -14.42 -17.60
CA ALA A 110 12.13 -15.39 -17.49
C ALA A 110 12.58 -16.75 -18.07
N PRO A 111 12.34 -17.87 -17.37
CA PRO A 111 12.64 -19.22 -17.86
C PRO A 111 11.59 -19.70 -18.89
N CYS A 112 11.21 -18.83 -19.82
CA CYS A 112 10.28 -19.11 -20.90
C CYS A 112 10.64 -18.34 -22.17
N GLN A 113 10.22 -18.88 -23.31
CA GLN A 113 10.38 -18.23 -24.61
C GLN A 113 9.14 -17.40 -24.94
N PHE A 114 9.35 -16.17 -25.37
CA PHE A 114 8.28 -15.28 -25.78
C PHE A 114 7.92 -15.52 -27.24
N ARG A 115 6.62 -15.55 -27.54
CA ARG A 115 6.08 -15.80 -28.88
C ARG A 115 4.84 -14.96 -29.15
N LEU A 116 4.61 -14.65 -30.42
CA LEU A 116 3.38 -14.03 -30.89
C LEU A 116 2.56 -15.06 -31.67
N LEU A 117 1.25 -15.06 -31.44
CA LEU A 117 0.34 -15.98 -32.11
C LEU A 117 -0.95 -15.27 -32.50
N ASP A 118 -1.44 -15.48 -33.72
CA ASP A 118 -2.77 -15.00 -34.10
C ASP A 118 -3.85 -15.97 -33.58
N CYS A 119 -4.33 -15.72 -32.37
CA CYS A 119 -5.29 -16.61 -31.70
C CYS A 119 -6.69 -16.63 -32.32
N ASP A 120 -7.01 -15.67 -33.21
CA ASP A 120 -8.30 -15.57 -33.90
C ASP A 120 -8.25 -16.26 -35.29
N THR A 121 -7.07 -16.62 -35.78
CA THR A 121 -6.92 -17.42 -37.00
C THR A 121 -7.26 -18.89 -36.74
N ALA A 122 -8.04 -19.48 -37.64
CA ALA A 122 -8.45 -20.89 -37.56
C ALA A 122 -7.25 -21.83 -37.73
N MET A 123 -7.12 -22.83 -36.85
CA MET A 123 -6.08 -23.84 -36.96
C MET A 123 -6.44 -24.85 -38.06
N LEU A 124 -5.77 -24.72 -39.20
CA LEU A 124 -6.05 -25.53 -40.40
C LEU A 124 -5.77 -27.03 -40.24
N PHE A 125 -4.89 -27.41 -39.31
CA PHE A 125 -4.54 -28.81 -39.02
C PHE A 125 -5.55 -29.52 -38.10
N THR A 126 -6.52 -28.78 -37.52
CA THR A 126 -7.61 -29.41 -36.77
C THR A 126 -8.78 -29.71 -37.72
N GLU A 127 -9.33 -30.92 -37.68
CA GLU A 127 -10.49 -31.31 -38.49
C GLU A 127 -11.67 -30.34 -38.31
N GLU A 128 -11.79 -29.77 -37.11
CA GLU A 128 -12.85 -28.84 -36.72
C GLU A 128 -12.58 -27.38 -37.13
N LYS A 129 -11.39 -27.05 -37.67
CA LYS A 129 -10.96 -25.68 -38.03
C LYS A 129 -11.22 -24.64 -36.94
N LYS A 130 -11.10 -25.02 -35.68
CA LYS A 130 -11.33 -24.14 -34.53
C LYS A 130 -10.16 -23.17 -34.36
N THR A 131 -10.45 -21.96 -33.88
CA THR A 131 -9.40 -21.01 -33.47
C THR A 131 -8.75 -21.45 -32.16
N VAL A 132 -7.57 -20.91 -31.83
CA VAL A 132 -6.90 -21.18 -30.53
C VAL A 132 -7.83 -20.80 -29.38
N MET A 133 -8.53 -19.67 -29.51
CA MET A 133 -9.50 -19.21 -28.52
C MET A 133 -10.69 -20.16 -28.35
N GLU A 134 -11.19 -20.76 -29.43
CA GLU A 134 -12.31 -21.71 -29.35
C GLU A 134 -11.88 -23.04 -28.74
N ARG A 135 -10.72 -23.56 -29.18
CA ARG A 135 -10.16 -24.83 -28.71
C ARG A 135 -9.87 -24.78 -27.21
N PHE A 136 -9.33 -23.66 -26.73
CA PHE A 136 -9.01 -23.45 -25.32
C PHE A 136 -9.99 -22.50 -24.62
N SER A 137 -11.24 -22.43 -25.08
CA SER A 137 -12.28 -21.55 -24.51
C SER A 137 -12.53 -21.71 -23.01
N LYS A 138 -12.14 -22.86 -22.43
CA LYS A 138 -12.19 -23.10 -20.97
C LYS A 138 -11.04 -22.44 -20.21
N SER A 139 -9.90 -22.20 -20.87
CA SER A 139 -8.65 -21.73 -20.25
C SER A 139 -8.21 -20.35 -20.73
N LEU A 140 -8.71 -19.89 -21.88
CA LEU A 140 -8.44 -18.60 -22.49
C LEU A 140 -9.76 -17.83 -22.62
N THR A 141 -9.76 -16.57 -22.18
CA THR A 141 -10.92 -15.68 -22.25
C THR A 141 -10.63 -14.45 -23.10
N LYS A 142 -11.58 -14.11 -23.99
CA LYS A 142 -11.51 -12.87 -24.80
C LYS A 142 -11.77 -11.60 -23.98
N LYS A 143 -12.23 -11.74 -22.73
CA LYS A 143 -12.62 -10.60 -21.88
C LYS A 143 -11.41 -9.80 -21.38
N THR A 144 -10.28 -10.46 -21.15
CA THR A 144 -9.04 -9.83 -20.65
C THR A 144 -8.07 -9.60 -21.81
N LYS A 145 -7.97 -8.34 -22.26
CA LYS A 145 -6.99 -7.90 -23.27
C LYS A 145 -5.87 -7.10 -22.60
N PRO A 146 -4.59 -7.31 -22.97
CA PRO A 146 -4.08 -8.29 -23.94
C PRO A 146 -4.21 -9.74 -23.43
N ILE A 147 -4.46 -10.68 -24.36
CA ILE A 147 -4.56 -12.10 -24.02
C ILE A 147 -3.15 -12.68 -24.04
N ILE A 148 -2.62 -12.95 -22.86
CA ILE A 148 -1.33 -13.62 -22.67
C ILE A 148 -1.59 -14.95 -21.99
N PHE A 149 -1.02 -16.03 -22.53
CA PHE A 149 -1.09 -17.33 -21.91
C PHE A 149 0.28 -17.97 -21.82
N VAL A 150 0.44 -18.80 -20.80
CA VAL A 150 1.63 -19.63 -20.63
C VAL A 150 1.27 -21.04 -21.07
N SER A 151 2.14 -21.64 -21.87
CA SER A 151 2.03 -22.99 -22.41
C SER A 151 3.40 -23.67 -22.37
N GLY A 152 3.46 -24.93 -22.78
CA GLY A 152 4.70 -25.70 -22.77
C GLY A 152 4.64 -26.86 -21.77
N SER A 153 5.75 -27.09 -21.08
CA SER A 153 5.88 -28.20 -20.10
C SER A 153 4.89 -28.16 -18.93
N ILE A 154 4.28 -27.00 -18.68
CA ILE A 154 3.30 -26.78 -17.59
C ILE A 154 1.89 -27.30 -17.98
N GLY A 155 1.75 -27.84 -19.20
CA GLY A 155 0.53 -28.44 -19.72
C GLY A 155 -0.24 -27.52 -20.67
N PRO A 156 -1.58 -27.67 -20.79
CA PRO A 156 -2.35 -26.93 -21.78
C PRO A 156 -2.28 -25.41 -21.53
N PRO A 157 -2.47 -24.58 -22.57
CA PRO A 157 -2.44 -23.13 -22.49
C PRO A 157 -3.33 -22.62 -21.35
N LYS A 158 -2.73 -21.86 -20.42
CA LYS A 158 -3.44 -21.22 -19.31
C LYS A 158 -3.21 -19.72 -19.35
N GLN A 159 -4.29 -18.95 -19.43
CA GLN A 159 -4.25 -17.52 -19.17
C GLN A 159 -4.14 -17.33 -17.65
N ARG A 160 -3.02 -16.78 -17.17
CA ARG A 160 -2.87 -16.48 -15.74
C ARG A 160 -3.78 -15.31 -15.37
N ALA A 161 -4.97 -15.65 -14.91
CA ALA A 161 -5.84 -14.78 -14.12
C ALA A 161 -5.09 -14.43 -12.82
N ARG A 162 -4.50 -13.23 -12.74
CA ARG A 162 -3.73 -12.81 -11.58
C ARG A 162 -4.64 -12.27 -10.49
N SER A 163 -4.57 -12.86 -9.30
CA SER A 163 -4.89 -12.15 -8.07
C SER A 163 -3.66 -11.35 -7.65
N GLU A 164 -3.83 -10.07 -7.38
CA GLU A 164 -2.73 -9.18 -6.98
C GLU A 164 -2.27 -9.49 -5.55
N LYS A 165 -0.97 -9.70 -5.35
CA LYS A 165 -0.38 -9.83 -4.01
C LYS A 165 -0.20 -8.43 -3.42
N ILE A 166 -0.66 -8.27 -2.17
CA ILE A 166 -0.56 -7.02 -1.43
C ILE A 166 0.39 -7.21 -0.26
N GLU A 167 1.51 -6.48 -0.29
CA GLU A 167 2.52 -6.51 0.77
C GLU A 167 2.64 -5.17 1.49
N THR A 168 2.42 -4.08 0.76
CA THR A 168 2.56 -2.72 1.29
C THR A 168 1.22 -1.97 1.34
N THR A 169 1.19 -0.87 2.09
CA THR A 169 0.03 0.04 2.09
C THR A 169 -0.20 0.66 0.70
N GLN A 170 0.88 0.93 -0.04
CA GLN A 170 0.79 1.48 -1.39
C GLN A 170 0.16 0.47 -2.36
N ASP A 171 0.53 -0.81 -2.27
CA ASP A 171 -0.11 -1.88 -3.03
C ASP A 171 -1.60 -1.97 -2.76
N LEU A 172 -2.00 -1.97 -1.48
CA LEU A 172 -3.41 -2.05 -1.11
C LEU A 172 -4.22 -0.90 -1.73
N ARG A 173 -3.64 0.30 -1.77
CA ARG A 173 -4.27 1.48 -2.36
C ARG A 173 -4.37 1.36 -3.88
N SER A 174 -3.25 1.19 -4.57
CA SER A 174 -3.20 1.27 -6.04
C SER A 174 -3.76 0.03 -6.74
N LYS A 175 -3.53 -1.17 -6.17
CA LYS A 175 -3.95 -2.44 -6.76
C LYS A 175 -5.37 -2.82 -6.38
N CYS A 176 -5.89 -2.35 -5.23
CA CYS A 176 -7.23 -2.72 -4.76
C CYS A 176 -8.17 -1.53 -4.55
N LEU A 177 -7.87 -0.62 -3.61
CA LEU A 177 -8.84 0.40 -3.18
C LEU A 177 -9.14 1.48 -4.23
N ASP A 178 -8.22 1.74 -5.15
CA ASP A 178 -8.43 2.68 -6.27
C ASP A 178 -9.25 2.09 -7.42
N LYS A 179 -9.45 0.77 -7.44
CA LYS A 179 -10.26 0.08 -8.45
C LYS A 179 -11.74 0.26 -8.14
N ASP A 180 -12.58 0.22 -9.17
CA ASP A 180 -14.02 0.43 -9.01
C ASP A 180 -14.66 -0.61 -8.09
N VAL A 181 -14.31 -1.88 -8.28
CA VAL A 181 -14.65 -2.99 -7.39
C VAL A 181 -13.39 -3.83 -7.15
N CYS A 182 -13.05 -4.04 -5.88
CA CYS A 182 -11.94 -4.92 -5.50
C CYS A 182 -12.40 -5.95 -4.48
N ALA A 183 -12.11 -7.22 -4.75
CA ALA A 183 -12.28 -8.33 -3.83
C ALA A 183 -10.96 -8.66 -3.14
N LEU A 184 -10.88 -8.46 -1.83
CA LEU A 184 -9.71 -8.72 -1.00
C LEU A 184 -9.86 -10.04 -0.22
N LEU A 185 -8.94 -10.97 -0.46
CA LEU A 185 -8.78 -12.19 0.31
C LEU A 185 -7.73 -12.01 1.41
N LEU A 186 -8.11 -12.27 2.65
CA LEU A 186 -7.20 -12.35 3.79
C LEU A 186 -6.90 -13.82 4.05
N LYS A 187 -5.69 -14.29 3.74
CA LYS A 187 -5.39 -15.72 3.61
C LYS A 187 -5.38 -16.51 4.93
N GLY A 188 -5.17 -15.86 6.08
CA GLY A 188 -5.06 -16.52 7.38
C GLY A 188 -3.75 -17.31 7.61
N SER A 189 -3.02 -17.65 6.55
CA SER A 189 -1.75 -18.38 6.55
C SER A 189 -0.93 -18.06 5.29
N LYS A 190 0.38 -18.38 5.32
CA LYS A 190 1.29 -18.27 4.16
C LYS A 190 0.78 -19.04 2.94
N VAL A 191 0.28 -20.25 3.17
CA VAL A 191 -0.29 -21.12 2.13
C VAL A 191 -1.82 -21.15 2.23
N SER A 192 -2.49 -20.57 1.23
CA SER A 192 -3.95 -20.67 1.15
C SER A 192 -4.40 -22.12 0.95
N PRO A 193 -5.50 -22.54 1.58
CA PRO A 193 -6.12 -23.83 1.29
C PRO A 193 -6.47 -23.97 -0.20
N LYS A 194 -6.35 -25.20 -0.72
CA LYS A 194 -6.59 -25.49 -2.15
C LYS A 194 -7.97 -25.02 -2.63
N TYR A 195 -9.00 -25.24 -1.82
CA TYR A 195 -10.37 -24.83 -2.14
C TYR A 195 -10.52 -23.31 -2.35
N VAL A 196 -9.75 -22.49 -1.63
CA VAL A 196 -9.76 -21.02 -1.77
C VAL A 196 -9.08 -20.62 -3.08
N LYS A 197 -7.95 -21.24 -3.41
CA LYS A 197 -7.24 -20.99 -4.68
C LYS A 197 -8.13 -21.31 -5.88
N ASP A 198 -8.80 -22.47 -5.83
CA ASP A 198 -9.73 -22.90 -6.89
C ASP A 198 -10.93 -21.94 -6.99
N ALA A 199 -11.44 -21.46 -5.85
CA ALA A 199 -12.53 -20.48 -5.81
C ALA A 199 -12.14 -19.14 -6.43
N ILE A 200 -11.01 -18.55 -6.00
CA ILE A 200 -10.51 -17.28 -6.55
C ILE A 200 -10.24 -17.40 -8.05
N THR A 201 -9.61 -18.49 -8.49
CA THR A 201 -9.32 -18.73 -9.91
C THR A 201 -10.60 -18.71 -10.75
N LYS A 202 -11.67 -19.35 -10.26
CA LYS A 202 -12.98 -19.32 -10.93
C LYS A 202 -13.59 -17.92 -10.94
N LEU A 203 -13.53 -17.20 -9.81
CA LEU A 203 -14.09 -15.85 -9.69
C LEU A 203 -13.41 -14.83 -10.59
N VAL A 204 -12.08 -14.90 -10.75
CA VAL A 204 -11.35 -13.99 -11.64
C VAL A 204 -11.80 -14.18 -13.10
N VAL A 205 -12.08 -15.42 -13.51
CA VAL A 205 -12.58 -15.74 -14.85
C VAL A 205 -14.02 -15.27 -15.03
N GLU A 206 -14.85 -15.44 -14.00
CA GLU A 206 -16.28 -15.12 -14.02
C GLU A 206 -16.53 -13.59 -13.98
N TYR A 207 -15.79 -12.88 -13.12
CA TYR A 207 -15.94 -11.44 -12.85
C TYR A 207 -14.69 -10.64 -13.24
N PRO A 208 -14.37 -10.50 -14.54
CA PRO A 208 -13.16 -9.81 -14.99
C PRO A 208 -13.15 -8.30 -14.73
N ALA A 209 -14.32 -7.70 -14.43
CA ALA A 209 -14.42 -6.30 -14.03
C ALA A 209 -14.00 -6.06 -12.57
N VAL A 210 -13.85 -7.14 -11.78
CA VAL A 210 -13.49 -7.08 -10.37
C VAL A 210 -12.01 -7.40 -10.23
N THR A 211 -11.28 -6.54 -9.52
CA THR A 211 -9.89 -6.82 -9.20
C THR A 211 -9.82 -7.72 -7.98
N PHE A 212 -9.15 -8.86 -8.07
CA PHE A 212 -8.95 -9.75 -6.92
C PHE A 212 -7.57 -9.51 -6.35
N ALA A 213 -7.48 -9.30 -5.05
CA ALA A 213 -6.25 -9.06 -4.32
C ALA A 213 -6.15 -10.00 -3.11
N ALA A 214 -4.94 -10.32 -2.67
CA ALA A 214 -4.71 -11.18 -1.52
C ALA A 214 -3.66 -10.60 -0.57
N VAL A 215 -3.94 -10.66 0.73
CA VAL A 215 -3.03 -10.28 1.82
C VAL A 215 -2.77 -11.51 2.68
N ASP A 216 -1.49 -11.73 2.99
CA ASP A 216 -1.10 -12.74 3.98
C ASP A 216 -1.27 -12.20 5.39
N THR A 217 -2.42 -12.46 6.00
CA THR A 217 -2.70 -12.00 7.36
C THR A 217 -1.95 -12.76 8.44
N SER A 218 -1.13 -13.76 8.12
CA SER A 218 -0.24 -14.36 9.13
C SER A 218 0.96 -13.48 9.44
N VAL A 219 1.41 -12.68 8.46
CA VAL A 219 2.55 -11.76 8.58
C VAL A 219 2.09 -10.30 8.61
N LEU A 220 1.01 -9.98 7.91
CA LEU A 220 0.51 -8.62 7.75
C LEU A 220 -0.79 -8.41 8.52
N TYR A 221 -1.01 -7.17 8.92
CA TYR A 221 -2.18 -6.72 9.64
C TYR A 221 -2.81 -5.55 8.88
N VAL A 222 -4.09 -5.67 8.56
CA VAL A 222 -4.82 -4.65 7.79
C VAL A 222 -5.56 -3.71 8.74
N LYS A 223 -4.84 -2.70 9.24
CA LYS A 223 -5.36 -1.71 10.19
C LYS A 223 -6.54 -0.96 9.58
N GLY A 224 -7.60 -0.80 10.38
CA GLY A 224 -8.85 -0.13 9.99
C GLY A 224 -9.89 -1.06 9.35
N LEU A 225 -9.50 -2.27 8.92
CA LEU A 225 -10.43 -3.28 8.44
C LEU A 225 -10.68 -4.38 9.45
N GLU A 226 -9.61 -4.98 9.96
CA GLU A 226 -9.72 -6.10 10.90
C GLU A 226 -10.42 -5.70 12.21
N ALA A 227 -10.17 -4.47 12.69
CA ALA A 227 -10.70 -3.98 13.95
C ALA A 227 -12.18 -3.61 13.88
N GLU A 228 -12.61 -3.07 12.74
CA GLU A 228 -13.91 -2.40 12.61
C GLU A 228 -14.94 -3.26 11.89
N PHE A 229 -14.53 -4.03 10.88
CA PHE A 229 -15.46 -4.67 9.95
C PHE A 229 -15.41 -6.20 9.97
N LEU A 230 -14.39 -6.80 10.58
CA LEU A 230 -14.19 -8.25 10.51
C LEU A 230 -14.34 -8.93 11.87
N PRO A 231 -14.82 -10.18 11.88
CA PRO A 231 -14.72 -11.02 13.08
C PRO A 231 -13.25 -11.24 13.47
N GLU A 232 -13.04 -11.64 14.72
CA GLU A 232 -11.70 -11.90 15.26
C GLU A 232 -10.93 -12.86 14.36
N LEU A 233 -9.64 -12.59 14.11
CA LEU A 233 -8.85 -13.47 13.27
C LEU A 233 -8.70 -14.81 13.97
N ILE A 234 -9.18 -15.86 13.31
CA ILE A 234 -8.87 -17.23 13.68
C ILE A 234 -7.74 -17.69 12.76
N PRO A 235 -6.55 -18.02 13.30
CA PRO A 235 -5.40 -18.43 12.49
C PRO A 235 -5.76 -19.57 11.52
N GLY A 236 -5.29 -19.46 10.28
CA GLY A 236 -5.56 -20.44 9.23
C GLY A 236 -6.95 -20.36 8.58
N MET A 237 -7.88 -19.55 9.12
CA MET A 237 -9.17 -19.33 8.47
C MET A 237 -9.11 -18.11 7.55
N PRO A 238 -9.35 -18.29 6.24
CA PRO A 238 -9.39 -17.18 5.29
C PRO A 238 -10.62 -16.30 5.55
N ARG A 239 -10.51 -15.01 5.25
CA ARG A 239 -11.62 -14.05 5.26
C ARG A 239 -11.70 -13.34 3.91
N PHE A 240 -12.89 -12.92 3.50
CA PHE A 240 -13.12 -12.31 2.19
C PHE A 240 -13.92 -11.02 2.32
N ILE A 241 -13.50 -9.98 1.61
CA ILE A 241 -14.08 -8.65 1.67
C ILE A 241 -14.19 -8.11 0.26
N VAL A 242 -15.29 -7.43 -0.05
CA VAL A 242 -15.44 -6.71 -1.32
C VAL A 242 -15.56 -5.22 -1.05
N PHE A 243 -14.69 -4.46 -1.70
CA PHE A 243 -14.69 -3.01 -1.74
C PHE A 243 -15.38 -2.51 -3.00
N LYS A 244 -16.21 -1.48 -2.84
CA LYS A 244 -16.74 -0.69 -3.93
C LYS A 244 -16.30 0.75 -3.74
N LYS A 245 -15.67 1.31 -4.76
CA LYS A 245 -15.28 2.71 -4.78
C LYS A 245 -16.50 3.57 -5.06
N THR A 246 -16.77 4.53 -4.19
CA THR A 246 -17.90 5.45 -4.33
C THR A 246 -17.48 6.79 -4.90
N SER A 247 -16.30 7.31 -4.53
CA SER A 247 -15.74 8.53 -5.10
C SER A 247 -14.24 8.69 -4.76
N GLY A 248 -13.56 9.57 -5.49
CA GLY A 248 -12.19 10.00 -5.21
C GLY A 248 -11.10 9.12 -5.80
N THR A 249 -9.86 9.43 -5.46
CA THR A 249 -8.68 8.67 -5.91
C THR A 249 -7.57 8.81 -4.87
N THR A 250 -6.63 7.86 -4.83
CA THR A 250 -5.43 8.01 -4.02
C THR A 250 -4.30 8.76 -4.72
N ASP A 251 -4.46 9.10 -6.01
CA ASP A 251 -3.48 9.87 -6.77
C ASP A 251 -3.43 11.33 -6.31
N LYS A 252 -2.36 11.69 -5.59
CA LYS A 252 -2.07 13.06 -5.17
C LYS A 252 -1.89 14.05 -6.33
N SER A 253 -1.70 13.56 -7.56
CA SER A 253 -1.43 14.35 -8.76
C SER A 253 -2.71 14.87 -9.44
N LYS A 254 -3.88 14.26 -9.16
CA LYS A 254 -5.14 14.71 -9.73
C LYS A 254 -5.74 15.76 -8.81
N THR A 255 -5.87 16.97 -9.35
CA THR A 255 -6.26 18.22 -8.70
C THR A 255 -7.74 18.23 -8.29
N GLU A 256 -8.17 17.31 -7.42
CA GLU A 256 -9.45 17.44 -6.73
C GLU A 256 -9.31 16.92 -5.29
N ASN A 257 -9.75 17.75 -4.33
CA ASN A 257 -9.75 17.52 -2.87
C ASN A 257 -10.61 16.31 -2.40
N SER A 258 -10.83 15.32 -3.26
CA SER A 258 -11.71 14.20 -3.03
C SER A 258 -10.96 13.03 -2.39
N ARG A 259 -10.82 13.07 -1.06
CA ARG A 259 -10.41 11.91 -0.25
C ARG A 259 -11.14 10.64 -0.71
N LEU A 260 -10.41 9.56 -0.93
CA LEU A 260 -10.96 8.27 -1.36
C LEU A 260 -12.09 7.83 -0.42
N LYS A 261 -13.28 7.61 -0.98
CA LYS A 261 -14.44 7.05 -0.27
C LYS A 261 -14.74 5.66 -0.81
N THR A 262 -14.59 4.67 0.04
CA THR A 262 -14.90 3.27 -0.27
C THR A 262 -15.94 2.74 0.71
N THR A 263 -16.81 1.89 0.20
CA THR A 263 -17.68 1.05 1.02
C THR A 263 -17.17 -0.38 0.97
N ALA A 264 -17.35 -1.13 2.05
CA ALA A 264 -16.89 -2.49 2.17
C ALA A 264 -18.01 -3.39 2.67
N ILE A 265 -18.00 -4.64 2.19
CA ILE A 265 -18.84 -5.70 2.72
C ILE A 265 -17.96 -6.92 2.96
N ALA A 266 -17.99 -7.43 4.19
CA ALA A 266 -17.30 -8.64 4.57
C ALA A 266 -18.20 -9.85 4.35
N LEU A 267 -17.62 -10.97 3.94
CA LEU A 267 -18.32 -12.25 3.94
C LEU A 267 -18.49 -12.72 5.39
N ASP A 268 -19.73 -12.99 5.78
CA ASP A 268 -20.14 -13.41 7.12
C ASP A 268 -20.06 -14.94 7.33
N VAL A 269 -20.01 -15.69 6.23
CA VAL A 269 -19.88 -17.15 6.20
C VAL A 269 -18.47 -17.58 5.78
N ASP A 270 -18.19 -18.88 5.93
CA ASP A 270 -16.93 -19.47 5.51
C ASP A 270 -16.64 -19.21 4.02
N VAL A 271 -15.36 -18.94 3.74
CA VAL A 271 -14.89 -18.63 2.39
C VAL A 271 -15.03 -19.86 1.49
N ALA A 272 -16.02 -19.81 0.60
CA ALA A 272 -16.25 -20.80 -0.44
C ALA A 272 -16.71 -20.12 -1.73
N TYR A 273 -16.53 -20.79 -2.86
CA TYR A 273 -16.84 -20.23 -4.19
C TYR A 273 -18.28 -19.70 -4.30
N GLY A 274 -19.28 -20.45 -3.82
CA GLY A 274 -20.69 -20.04 -3.89
C GLY A 274 -20.98 -18.72 -3.16
N PRO A 275 -20.71 -18.64 -1.83
CA PRO A 275 -20.89 -17.40 -1.08
C PRO A 275 -20.08 -16.23 -1.63
N MET A 276 -18.81 -16.45 -2.01
CA MET A 276 -17.99 -15.39 -2.60
C MET A 276 -18.54 -14.90 -3.95
N SER A 277 -18.96 -15.81 -4.83
CA SER A 277 -19.53 -15.47 -6.14
C SER A 277 -20.81 -14.66 -5.97
N ASN A 278 -21.69 -15.10 -5.07
CA ASN A 278 -22.93 -14.38 -4.76
C ASN A 278 -22.65 -12.97 -4.23
N LEU A 279 -21.67 -12.82 -3.34
CA LEU A 279 -21.28 -11.51 -2.80
C LEU A 279 -20.75 -10.59 -3.91
N VAL A 280 -19.83 -11.09 -4.74
CA VAL A 280 -19.25 -10.34 -5.87
C VAL A 280 -20.32 -9.98 -6.91
N ALA A 281 -21.21 -10.92 -7.26
CA ALA A 281 -22.34 -10.70 -8.16
C ALA A 281 -23.27 -9.60 -7.64
N SER A 282 -23.57 -9.62 -6.34
CA SER A 282 -24.46 -8.65 -5.71
C SER A 282 -23.85 -7.25 -5.79
N VAL A 283 -22.55 -7.10 -5.46
CA VAL A 283 -21.84 -5.81 -5.52
C VAL A 283 -21.71 -5.28 -6.95
N THR A 284 -21.41 -6.16 -7.92
CA THR A 284 -21.23 -5.78 -9.33
C THR A 284 -22.53 -5.47 -10.05
N SER A 285 -23.62 -6.15 -9.72
CA SER A 285 -24.95 -5.90 -10.30
C SER A 285 -25.60 -4.61 -9.81
N GLY A 286 -25.06 -3.98 -8.76
CA GLY A 286 -25.63 -2.76 -8.18
C GLY A 286 -27.00 -2.98 -7.54
N SER A 287 -27.36 -4.24 -7.22
CA SER A 287 -28.50 -4.54 -6.36
C SER A 287 -28.40 -3.77 -5.04
N ASN A 288 -29.53 -3.43 -4.40
CA ASN A 288 -29.71 -2.56 -3.21
C ASN A 288 -28.79 -2.88 -2.00
N LEU A 289 -27.48 -2.76 -2.19
CA LEU A 289 -26.42 -3.10 -1.26
C LEU A 289 -25.88 -1.87 -0.58
N ASP A 290 -26.26 -0.67 -1.02
CA ASP A 290 -25.85 0.57 -0.36
C ASP A 290 -26.29 0.60 1.11
N ASP A 291 -27.35 -0.14 1.48
CA ASP A 291 -27.81 -0.31 2.87
C ASP A 291 -27.01 -1.34 3.69
N ILE A 292 -26.35 -2.30 3.04
CA ILE A 292 -25.58 -3.38 3.71
C ILE A 292 -24.08 -3.06 3.72
N MET A 293 -23.59 -2.37 2.69
CA MET A 293 -22.18 -1.99 2.60
C MET A 293 -21.86 -0.92 3.63
N THR A 294 -20.88 -1.19 4.48
CA THR A 294 -20.49 -0.22 5.50
C THR A 294 -19.45 0.74 4.93
N LYS A 295 -19.62 2.04 5.20
CA LYS A 295 -18.66 3.06 4.79
C LYS A 295 -17.37 2.90 5.58
N VAL A 296 -16.25 2.79 4.86
CA VAL A 296 -14.92 2.70 5.48
C VAL A 296 -14.48 4.11 5.87
N SER A 297 -14.49 4.41 7.17
CA SER A 297 -14.25 5.76 7.71
C SER A 297 -12.78 6.20 7.54
N THR A 298 -11.85 5.25 7.72
CA THR A 298 -10.41 5.46 7.60
C THR A 298 -9.83 4.58 6.52
N THR A 299 -9.01 5.15 5.64
CA THR A 299 -8.34 4.39 4.58
C THR A 299 -7.50 3.27 5.21
N PRO A 300 -7.74 2.01 4.84
CA PRO A 300 -7.00 0.89 5.39
C PRO A 300 -5.50 1.00 5.12
N THR A 301 -4.69 0.53 6.07
CA THR A 301 -3.23 0.50 5.94
C THR A 301 -2.67 -0.86 6.32
N ILE A 302 -1.67 -1.33 5.59
CA ILE A 302 -0.92 -2.54 5.89
C ILE A 302 0.19 -2.22 6.90
N LYS A 303 0.26 -2.99 7.97
CA LYS A 303 1.36 -3.01 8.93
C LYS A 303 1.84 -4.44 9.14
N THR A 304 3.08 -4.62 9.57
CA THR A 304 3.56 -5.93 10.04
C THR A 304 2.78 -6.34 11.28
N ARG A 305 2.32 -7.59 11.33
CA ARG A 305 1.56 -8.12 12.45
C ARG A 305 2.52 -8.37 13.62
N THR A 306 2.29 -7.68 14.73
CA THR A 306 3.03 -7.89 15.97
C THR A 306 2.06 -8.18 17.11
N LYS A 307 2.49 -9.00 18.09
CA LYS A 307 1.67 -9.31 19.28
C LYS A 307 1.23 -8.05 20.03
N LYS A 308 2.02 -6.97 19.95
CA LYS A 308 1.69 -5.66 20.54
C LYS A 308 0.48 -5.04 19.85
N LEU A 309 0.48 -4.99 18.51
CA LEU A 309 -0.62 -4.43 17.72
C LEU A 309 -1.91 -5.24 17.89
N GLU A 310 -1.83 -6.57 17.94
CA GLU A 310 -3.00 -7.43 18.18
C GLU A 310 -3.62 -7.18 19.56
N LYS A 311 -2.79 -7.06 20.61
CA LYS A 311 -3.27 -6.75 21.97
C LYS A 311 -3.90 -5.36 22.04
N GLU A 312 -3.27 -4.37 21.43
CA GLU A 312 -3.78 -3.00 21.39
C GLU A 312 -5.14 -2.93 20.68
N GLU A 313 -5.26 -3.63 19.55
CA GLU A 313 -6.51 -3.74 18.81
C GLU A 313 -7.59 -4.44 19.63
N ASN A 314 -7.30 -5.61 20.20
CA ASN A 314 -8.25 -6.36 21.02
C ASN A 314 -8.71 -5.52 22.22
N ALA A 315 -7.81 -4.76 22.85
CA ALA A 315 -8.17 -3.82 23.90
C ALA A 315 -9.08 -2.69 23.38
N LYS A 316 -8.81 -2.13 22.19
CA LYS A 316 -9.67 -1.11 21.56
C LYS A 316 -11.05 -1.68 21.23
N ARG A 317 -11.13 -2.94 20.77
CA ARG A 317 -12.37 -3.65 20.47
C ARG A 317 -13.19 -3.90 21.72
N GLN A 318 -12.56 -4.39 22.79
CA GLN A 318 -13.21 -4.56 24.10
C GLN A 318 -13.72 -3.23 24.65
N ARG A 319 -12.94 -2.14 24.54
CA ARG A 319 -13.40 -0.79 24.95
C ARG A 319 -14.63 -0.33 24.16
N ARG A 320 -14.71 -0.62 22.86
CA ARG A 320 -15.89 -0.31 22.03
C ARG A 320 -17.10 -1.16 22.42
N LYS A 321 -16.92 -2.48 22.53
CA LYS A 321 -17.96 -3.40 22.99
C LYS A 321 -18.52 -3.01 24.35
N ASN A 322 -17.64 -2.66 25.30
CA ASN A 322 -18.04 -2.19 26.63
C ASN A 322 -18.80 -0.85 26.58
N ARG A 323 -18.51 0.03 25.61
CA ARG A 323 -19.28 1.27 25.40
C ARG A 323 -20.64 1.01 24.79
N GLU A 324 -20.75 0.05 23.87
CA GLU A 324 -22.02 -0.32 23.23
C GLU A 324 -22.92 -1.07 24.23
N GLU A 325 -22.38 -2.04 24.96
CA GLU A 325 -23.09 -2.79 26.00
C GLU A 325 -23.44 -1.89 27.19
N GLY A 326 -22.52 -1.01 27.61
CA GLY A 326 -22.74 -0.02 28.67
C GLY A 326 -23.61 1.18 28.25
N GLY A 327 -23.86 1.36 26.95
CA GLY A 327 -24.64 2.46 26.39
C GLY A 327 -26.14 2.16 26.20
N SER A 328 -26.57 0.92 26.48
CA SER A 328 -27.97 0.51 26.39
C SER A 328 -28.79 0.80 27.68
N GLY A 329 -28.17 1.41 28.69
CA GLY A 329 -28.81 1.87 29.93
C GLY A 329 -28.91 3.39 30.02
N SER A 330 -30.03 3.94 29.57
CA SER A 330 -30.52 5.30 29.86
C SER A 330 -29.74 6.50 29.29
N SER A 331 -30.30 7.10 28.25
CA SER A 331 -30.22 8.54 27.98
C SER A 331 -31.10 9.32 28.96
N SER A 332 -30.85 9.15 30.26
CA SER A 332 -31.21 10.12 31.30
C SER A 332 -29.93 10.43 32.06
N GLY A 333 -29.61 11.72 32.18
CA GLY A 333 -28.32 12.21 32.67
C GLY A 333 -27.77 11.46 33.88
N GLY A 334 -26.48 11.13 33.82
CA GLY A 334 -25.82 10.36 34.88
C GLY A 334 -24.31 10.40 34.73
N SER A 335 -23.73 11.56 34.99
CA SER A 335 -22.29 11.65 35.29
C SER A 335 -22.01 10.85 36.57
N SER A 336 -21.08 9.91 36.46
CA SER A 336 -20.24 9.33 37.52
C SER A 336 -20.91 8.84 38.81
N GLY A 337 -20.68 7.57 39.13
CA GLY A 337 -20.85 7.05 40.48
C GLY A 337 -20.11 7.90 41.52
N GLY A 338 -20.79 8.21 42.62
CA GLY A 338 -20.20 8.86 43.78
C GLY A 338 -21.21 9.72 44.55
N GLY A 339 -22.01 9.08 45.41
CA GLY A 339 -22.73 9.75 46.50
C GLY A 339 -23.98 10.53 46.09
N ALA A 340 -25.02 10.42 46.91
CA ALA A 340 -26.26 11.18 46.77
C ALA A 340 -25.98 12.69 46.73
N PHE A 341 -26.05 13.29 45.53
CA PHE A 341 -25.99 14.74 45.34
C PHE A 341 -27.36 15.36 45.63
N THR A 342 -27.65 15.58 46.91
CA THR A 342 -28.62 16.57 47.35
C THR A 342 -27.86 17.85 47.66
N GLY A 343 -27.76 18.79 46.71
CA GLY A 343 -27.15 20.10 46.96
C GLY A 343 -26.76 20.89 45.70
N GLU A 344 -27.59 21.88 45.35
CA GLU A 344 -27.21 23.25 44.93
C GLU A 344 -26.08 23.47 43.90
N ASN A 345 -25.89 22.62 42.88
CA ASN A 345 -25.09 23.01 41.71
C ASN A 345 -26.00 23.42 40.56
N ASP A 346 -26.32 24.72 40.49
CA ASP A 346 -27.19 25.34 39.48
C ASP A 346 -26.48 25.65 38.14
N GLY A 347 -25.19 25.31 38.01
CA GLY A 347 -24.39 25.56 36.80
C GLY A 347 -23.84 26.98 36.67
N SER A 348 -24.19 27.90 37.58
CA SER A 348 -23.63 29.25 37.62
C SER A 348 -22.14 29.23 37.96
N ALA A 349 -21.43 30.34 37.68
CA ALA A 349 -20.02 30.46 38.07
C ALA A 349 -19.82 30.39 39.59
N GLU A 350 -20.80 30.89 40.35
CA GLU A 350 -20.81 30.84 41.81
C GLU A 350 -21.15 29.43 42.32
N GLY A 351 -22.12 28.74 41.72
CA GLY A 351 -22.43 27.33 42.04
C GLY A 351 -21.26 26.39 41.76
N ARG A 352 -20.54 26.60 40.66
CA ARG A 352 -19.30 25.85 40.34
C ARG A 352 -18.15 26.15 41.29
N LYS A 353 -18.07 27.37 41.85
CA LYS A 353 -17.08 27.73 42.86
C LYS A 353 -17.44 27.12 44.22
N ALA A 354 -18.69 27.24 44.64
CA ALA A 354 -19.19 26.66 45.88
C ALA A 354 -19.05 25.13 45.91
N GLU A 355 -19.36 24.44 44.81
CA GLU A 355 -19.17 22.98 44.73
C GLU A 355 -17.69 22.58 44.75
N ARG A 356 -16.80 23.40 44.17
CA ARG A 356 -15.35 23.16 44.22
C ARG A 356 -14.81 23.32 45.64
N ASP A 357 -15.27 24.32 46.37
CA ASP A 357 -14.89 24.56 47.76
C ASP A 357 -15.48 23.49 48.70
N ARG A 358 -16.73 23.05 48.47
CA ARG A 358 -17.36 21.92 49.18
C ARG A 358 -16.54 20.64 49.03
N ARG A 359 -16.10 20.30 47.81
CA ARG A 359 -15.21 19.15 47.57
C ARG A 359 -13.84 19.28 48.22
N ARG A 360 -13.28 20.50 48.29
CA ARG A 360 -12.03 20.73 49.03
C ARG A 360 -12.22 20.47 50.52
N ASP A 361 -13.34 20.89 51.10
CA ASP A 361 -13.64 20.65 52.51
C ASP A 361 -13.97 19.18 52.81
N GLU A 362 -14.66 18.48 51.91
CA GLU A 362 -14.84 17.03 52.00
C GLU A 362 -13.50 16.27 51.91
N HIS A 363 -12.59 16.71 51.03
CA HIS A 363 -11.24 16.16 50.93
C HIS A 363 -10.41 16.45 52.19
N ARG A 364 -10.51 17.65 52.78
CA ARG A 364 -9.87 17.97 54.08
C ARG A 364 -10.43 17.10 55.21
N LYS A 365 -11.74 16.79 55.20
CA LYS A 365 -12.37 15.89 56.18
C LYS A 365 -11.98 14.43 56.01
N SER A 366 -11.85 13.94 54.77
CA SER A 366 -11.51 12.54 54.48
C SER A 366 -10.01 12.24 54.56
N ASN A 367 -9.16 13.25 54.41
CA ASN A 367 -7.70 13.15 54.59
C ASN A 367 -7.23 14.00 55.78
N PRO A 368 -7.30 13.49 57.03
CA PRO A 368 -6.89 14.24 58.23
C PRO A 368 -5.39 14.59 58.27
N ASN A 369 -4.58 14.00 57.39
CA ASN A 369 -3.15 14.27 57.26
C ASN A 369 -2.83 15.30 56.16
N TYR A 370 -3.84 15.87 55.48
CA TYR A 370 -3.64 16.89 54.46
C TYR A 370 -3.34 18.24 55.11
N LYS A 371 -2.07 18.65 55.07
CA LYS A 371 -1.64 19.99 55.46
C LYS A 371 -1.62 20.86 54.21
N GLU A 372 -2.35 21.97 54.23
CA GLU A 372 -2.29 22.93 53.13
C GLU A 372 -0.87 23.46 53.04
N LYS A 373 -0.28 23.31 51.84
CA LYS A 373 1.07 23.77 51.60
C LYS A 373 1.10 25.28 51.74
N THR A 374 2.08 25.78 52.49
CA THR A 374 2.23 27.23 52.64
C THR A 374 2.58 27.87 51.30
N PRO A 375 2.32 29.16 51.09
CA PRO A 375 2.74 29.87 49.88
C PRO A 375 4.24 29.76 49.60
N GLU A 376 5.05 29.59 50.64
CA GLU A 376 6.50 29.37 50.52
C GLU A 376 6.84 27.96 50.05
N GLU A 377 6.15 26.93 50.54
CA GLU A 377 6.33 25.55 50.06
C GLU A 377 5.90 25.39 48.60
N ILE A 378 4.87 26.11 48.15
CA ILE A 378 4.44 26.09 46.76
C ILE A 378 5.51 26.70 45.85
N LYS A 379 6.10 27.84 46.25
CA LYS A 379 7.22 28.46 45.51
C LYS A 379 8.44 27.54 45.43
N GLU A 380 8.75 26.83 46.52
CA GLU A 380 9.88 25.91 46.54
C GLU A 380 9.64 24.67 45.65
N ILE A 381 8.41 24.17 45.61
CA ILE A 381 8.03 23.07 44.69
C ILE A 381 8.10 23.52 43.23
N GLU A 382 7.70 24.75 42.94
CA GLU A 382 7.79 25.31 41.58
C GLU A 382 9.24 25.52 41.16
N ARG A 383 10.11 25.96 42.09
CA ARG A 383 11.56 26.03 41.88
C ARG A 383 12.17 24.66 41.60
N GLN A 384 11.83 23.65 42.40
CA GLN A 384 12.24 22.26 42.19
C GLN A 384 11.75 21.70 40.85
N ARG A 385 10.53 22.04 40.43
CA ARG A 385 9.99 21.64 39.13
C ARG A 385 10.76 22.28 37.98
N ARG A 386 11.14 23.56 38.11
CA ARG A 386 11.93 24.28 37.10
C ARG A 386 13.33 23.67 36.95
N ILE A 387 14.01 23.37 38.07
CA ILE A 387 15.31 22.67 38.06
C ILE A 387 15.20 21.29 37.39
N ARG A 388 14.10 20.56 37.64
CA ARG A 388 13.89 19.24 37.02
C ARG A 388 13.66 19.34 35.52
N MET A 389 12.92 20.34 35.06
CA MET A 389 12.76 20.59 33.61
C MET A 389 14.05 21.05 32.95
N GLU A 390 14.86 21.85 33.64
CA GLU A 390 16.16 22.29 33.12
C GLU A 390 17.15 21.12 33.00
N ALA A 391 17.22 20.24 34.00
CA ALA A 391 18.02 19.02 33.94
C ALA A 391 17.51 18.01 32.89
N GLU A 392 16.19 17.97 32.65
CA GLU A 392 15.60 17.15 31.59
C GLU A 392 15.91 17.75 30.21
N ALA A 393 15.82 19.07 30.04
CA ALA A 393 16.22 19.77 28.82
C ALA A 393 17.72 19.59 28.49
N GLU A 394 18.59 19.66 29.51
CA GLU A 394 20.02 19.40 29.37
C GLU A 394 20.30 17.94 28.98
N LYS A 395 19.52 16.98 29.52
CA LYS A 395 19.58 15.57 29.13
C LYS A 395 19.16 15.34 27.66
N TRP A 396 18.20 16.12 27.17
CA TRP A 396 17.74 16.06 25.77
C TRP A 396 18.64 16.86 24.81
N ASN A 397 19.84 17.26 25.24
CA ASN A 397 20.90 17.91 24.46
C ASN A 397 20.41 19.05 23.54
N MET A 398 19.38 19.77 23.97
CA MET A 398 19.07 21.09 23.44
C MET A 398 19.97 22.11 24.14
N SER A 399 21.29 22.00 23.94
CA SER A 399 22.10 23.21 24.09
C SER A 399 21.63 24.17 22.99
N PRO A 400 21.37 25.46 23.30
CA PRO A 400 21.26 26.44 22.25
C PRO A 400 22.58 26.39 21.50
N GLU A 401 22.56 25.91 20.25
CA GLU A 401 23.65 26.13 19.32
C GLU A 401 23.90 27.64 19.32
N ASP A 402 25.08 28.04 19.77
CA ASP A 402 25.60 29.39 19.68
C ASP A 402 25.52 29.81 18.20
N GLY A 403 24.45 30.52 17.87
CA GLY A 403 24.27 31.18 16.59
C GLY A 403 25.22 32.37 16.55
N ASP A 404 26.42 32.14 16.02
CA ASP A 404 27.23 33.23 15.48
C ASP A 404 26.59 33.70 14.17
N ASP A 405 26.12 34.95 14.24
CA ASP A 405 25.58 35.78 13.17
C ASP A 405 26.51 35.90 11.96
N GLU A 406 25.95 35.89 10.74
CA GLU A 406 26.27 36.83 9.64
C GLU A 406 25.46 36.48 8.38
N ASP A 407 24.31 37.13 8.18
CA ASP A 407 24.13 37.99 6.99
C ASP A 407 22.79 38.74 7.03
N GLY A 408 22.88 40.06 6.94
CA GLY A 408 21.76 40.96 6.91
C GLY A 408 21.08 40.99 5.54
N SER A 409 19.75 40.90 5.54
CA SER A 409 18.93 41.45 4.46
C SER A 409 17.84 42.34 5.04
N SER A 410 17.99 43.62 4.74
CA SER A 410 17.05 44.69 5.06
C SER A 410 15.90 44.67 4.07
N GLY A 411 14.71 44.32 4.55
CA GLY A 411 13.46 44.40 3.80
C GLY A 411 12.40 45.09 4.64
N SER A 412 12.35 46.41 4.55
CA SER A 412 11.32 47.26 5.12
C SER A 412 9.98 47.10 4.39
N GLY A 413 8.88 47.05 5.13
CA GLY A 413 7.62 47.65 4.65
C GLY A 413 6.34 46.86 4.90
N ASP A 414 5.54 47.42 5.79
CA ASP A 414 4.07 47.41 5.84
C ASP A 414 3.30 46.19 6.35
N TYR A 415 2.77 46.38 7.57
CA TYR A 415 1.37 46.20 7.98
C TYR A 415 0.48 45.39 7.02
N MET A 416 -0.01 44.24 7.49
CA MET A 416 -1.45 44.02 7.65
C MET A 416 -1.69 43.12 8.86
N ASP A 417 -2.36 43.72 9.83
CA ASP A 417 -3.23 43.11 10.84
C ASP A 417 -4.34 42.37 10.08
N ASP A 418 -4.48 41.07 10.31
CA ASP A 418 -5.79 40.41 10.33
C ASP A 418 -5.68 39.02 10.98
N ASN A 419 -6.44 38.90 12.07
CA ASN A 419 -6.80 37.67 12.75
C ASN A 419 -7.29 36.61 11.75
N GLU A 420 -6.74 35.40 11.82
CA GLU A 420 -7.51 34.18 11.52
C GLU A 420 -6.81 32.96 12.15
N ASP A 421 -7.31 32.59 13.32
CA ASP A 421 -7.58 31.22 13.80
C ASP A 421 -6.86 30.06 13.07
N TRP A 422 -5.70 29.64 13.61
CA TRP A 422 -5.04 28.39 13.22
C TRP A 422 -5.04 27.43 14.41
N ASP A 423 -6.01 26.52 14.42
CA ASP A 423 -5.97 25.27 15.18
C ASP A 423 -4.81 24.41 14.65
N GLN A 424 -3.68 24.51 15.35
CA GLN A 424 -2.46 23.76 15.13
C GLN A 424 -2.57 22.39 15.80
N ASP A 425 -3.20 21.42 15.13
CA ASP A 425 -3.14 20.02 15.55
C ASP A 425 -1.77 19.43 15.20
N GLU A 426 -0.98 19.26 16.25
CA GLU A 426 0.23 18.48 16.37
C GLU A 426 0.04 17.07 15.75
N ASN A 427 0.90 16.72 14.80
CA ASN A 427 1.13 15.32 14.46
C ASN A 427 2.64 15.13 14.31
N GLU A 428 3.25 14.87 15.46
CA GLU A 428 4.66 14.56 15.63
C GLU A 428 5.03 13.33 14.81
N ASN A 429 6.17 13.49 14.15
CA ASN A 429 6.75 12.62 13.17
C ASN A 429 7.93 11.92 13.84
N ASP A 430 7.66 10.88 14.64
CA ASP A 430 8.71 10.06 15.25
C ASP A 430 9.15 8.98 14.27
N SER A 431 10.26 9.28 13.59
CA SER A 431 11.05 8.38 12.78
C SER A 431 12.24 7.91 13.61
N ASP A 432 12.04 6.87 14.42
CA ASP A 432 13.15 6.15 15.03
C ASP A 432 13.60 5.01 14.09
N ASN A 433 14.73 5.29 13.47
CA ASN A 433 15.62 4.36 12.78
C ASN A 433 16.39 3.62 13.87
N ASP A 434 16.17 2.32 14.03
CA ASP A 434 17.12 1.43 14.70
C ASP A 434 17.36 0.23 13.77
N ASP A 435 18.54 0.28 13.15
CA ASP A 435 19.21 -0.82 12.46
C ASP A 435 19.66 -1.86 13.49
N ASP A 436 19.13 -3.08 13.40
CA ASP A 436 19.79 -4.27 13.94
C ASP A 436 19.62 -5.39 12.91
N GLU A 437 20.68 -5.58 12.11
CA GLU A 437 20.87 -6.72 11.23
C GLU A 437 21.15 -7.98 12.06
N GLU A 438 20.21 -8.92 12.09
CA GLU A 438 20.49 -10.31 12.45
C GLU A 438 20.41 -11.18 11.18
N ASP A 439 21.59 -11.46 10.62
CA ASP A 439 21.85 -12.53 9.66
C ASP A 439 21.46 -13.88 10.28
N LEU A 440 20.40 -14.49 9.75
CA LEU A 440 20.06 -15.89 10.02
C LEU A 440 20.09 -16.68 8.71
N ASP A 441 21.13 -17.51 8.63
CA ASP A 441 21.35 -18.52 7.60
C ASP A 441 20.10 -19.39 7.41
N LEU A 442 19.53 -19.34 6.20
CA LEU A 442 18.42 -20.16 5.74
C LEU A 442 18.96 -21.33 4.93
N ASP A 443 19.10 -22.48 5.59
CA ASP A 443 19.23 -23.77 4.95
C ASP A 443 17.90 -24.19 4.31
N GLY A 444 18.00 -24.50 3.01
CA GLY A 444 16.90 -24.60 2.08
C GLY A 444 15.89 -25.71 2.37
N GLU A 445 14.62 -25.33 2.33
CA GLU A 445 13.51 -26.21 2.02
C GLU A 445 12.58 -25.55 1.00
N GLU A 446 12.62 -26.12 -0.21
CA GLU A 446 11.55 -26.29 -1.19
C GLU A 446 10.50 -25.15 -1.29
N VAL A 447 10.83 -24.19 -2.15
CA VAL A 447 9.94 -23.12 -2.59
C VAL A 447 8.81 -23.71 -3.44
N LEU A 448 7.63 -23.91 -2.84
CA LEU A 448 6.38 -23.96 -3.60
C LEU A 448 5.89 -22.53 -3.82
N ASP A 449 6.37 -21.96 -4.92
CA ASP A 449 5.94 -20.67 -5.45
C ASP A 449 4.42 -20.62 -5.59
N LEU A 450 3.85 -19.55 -5.05
CA LEU A 450 2.48 -19.11 -5.30
C LEU A 450 2.49 -17.96 -6.31
N ASP A 451 3.19 -18.17 -7.41
CA ASP A 451 3.15 -17.32 -8.61
C ASP A 451 2.18 -17.86 -9.66
#